data_AF-A0A0R1LH51-F1
#
_entry.id   AF-A0A0R1LH51-F1
#
_cell.length_a   1.000
_cell.length_b   1.000
_cell.length_c   1.000
_cell.angle_alpha   90.00
_cell.angle_beta   90.00
_cell.angle_gamma   90.00
#
_symmetry.space_group_name_H-M   'P 1'
#
loop_
_entity.id
_entity.type
_entity.pdbx_description
1 polymer ?
#
loop_
_entity_poly.entity_id
_entity_poly.type
_entity_poly.pdbx_seq_one_letter_code
_entity_poly.pdbx_strand_id
1 'polypeptide(L)' 'MLIADFDVKLKLIILATIALVALLVIGGTLWLRAKHFSRYLVGVAAVMVVLVFILSSLLTIHQ' A
#
# COMPACT_ATOMS: atom_id res chain seq x y z
N MET A 1 21.58 -18.05 0.35
CA MET A 1 20.15 -17.88 -0.02
C MET A 1 19.40 -17.13 1.07
N LEU A 2 19.34 -17.66 2.30
CA LEU A 2 18.56 -17.08 3.42
C LEU A 2 18.73 -15.56 3.66
N ILE A 3 19.95 -15.02 3.61
CA ILE A 3 20.20 -13.59 3.86
C ILE A 3 19.74 -12.69 2.69
N ALA A 4 19.93 -13.14 1.44
CA ALA A 4 19.52 -12.40 0.26
C ALA A 4 17.99 -12.36 0.12
N ASP A 5 17.32 -13.48 0.41
CA ASP A 5 15.87 -13.56 0.40
C ASP A 5 15.25 -12.66 1.48
N PHE A 6 15.91 -12.54 2.64
CA PHE A 6 15.46 -11.67 3.73
C PHE A 6 15.62 -10.17 3.40
N ASP A 7 16.74 -9.78 2.78
CA ASP A 7 17.00 -8.40 2.37
C ASP A 7 16.00 -7.92 1.30
N VAL A 8 15.73 -8.75 0.29
CA VAL A 8 14.72 -8.44 -0.74
C VAL A 8 13.33 -8.29 -0.12
N LYS A 9 12.96 -9.17 0.81
CA LYS A 9 11.66 -9.12 1.49
C LYS A 9 11.49 -7.85 2.32
N LEU A 10 12.51 -7.47 3.08
CA LEU A 10 12.49 -6.26 3.89
C LEU A 10 12.31 -5.02 2.99
N LYS A 11 13.03 -4.95 1.87
CA LYS A 11 12.90 -3.87 0.88
C LYS A 11 11.48 -3.79 0.30
N LEU A 12 10.86 -4.93 -0.03
CA LEU A 12 9.49 -4.97 -0.54
C LEU A 12 8.47 -4.49 0.49
N ILE A 13 8.62 -4.88 1.76
CA ILE A 13 7.75 -4.41 2.86
C ILE A 13 7.88 -2.90 3.03
N ILE A 14 9.11 -2.37 3.04
CA ILE A 14 9.35 -0.92 3.15
C ILE A 14 8.71 -0.18 1.97
N LEU A 15 8.94 -0.64 0.74
CA LEU A 15 8.41 0.01 -0.46
C LEU A 15 6.88 0.01 -0.49
N ALA A 16 6.25 -1.13 -0.16
CA ALA A 16 4.80 -1.24 -0.11
C ALA A 16 4.19 -0.37 1.00
N THR A 17 4.86 -0.28 2.16
CA THR A 17 4.43 0.58 3.26
C THR A 17 4.48 2.06 2.87
N ILE A 18 5.59 2.50 2.25
CA ILE A 18 5.73 3.89 1.77
C ILE A 18 4.65 4.21 0.73
N ALA A 19 4.41 3.32 -0.22
CA ALA A 19 3.37 3.49 -1.23
C ALA A 19 1.98 3.64 -0.60
N LEU A 20 1.67 2.83 0.42
CA LEU A 20 0.39 2.87 1.12
C LEU A 20 0.21 4.18 1.90
N VAL A 21 1.24 4.64 2.61
CA VAL A 21 1.23 5.94 3.31
C VAL A 21 1.04 7.09 2.32
N ALA A 22 1.75 7.08 1.19
CA ALA A 22 1.59 8.11 0.16
C ALA A 22 0.16 8.13 -0.40
N LEU A 23 -0.43 6.96 -0.68
CA LEU A 23 -1.81 6.86 -1.16
C LEU A 23 -2.83 7.32 -0.12
N LEU A 24 -2.60 7.07 1.16
CA LEU A 24 -3.45 7.60 2.24
C LEU A 24 -3.40 9.13 2.28
N VAL A 25 -2.23 9.74 2.14
CA VAL A 25 -2.08 11.20 2.09
C VAL A 25 -2.79 11.78 0.87
N ILE A 26 -2.61 11.17 -0.31
CA ILE A 26 -3.26 11.61 -1.56
C ILE A 26 -4.79 11.45 -1.44
N GLY A 27 -5.25 10.29 -0.99
CA GLY A 27 -6.66 9.99 -0.80
C GLY A 27 -7.32 10.92 0.22
N GLY A 28 -6.68 11.16 1.36
CA GLY A 28 -7.15 12.11 2.38
C GLY A 28 -7.18 13.55 1.87
N THR A 29 -6.16 13.98 1.14
CA THR A 29 -6.13 15.32 0.53
C THR A 29 -7.23 15.50 -0.52
N LEU A 30 -7.46 14.48 -1.36
CA LEU A 30 -8.54 14.48 -2.33
C LEU A 30 -9.90 14.46 -1.64
N TRP A 31 -10.08 13.69 -0.57
CA TRP A 31 -11.32 13.63 0.21
C TRP A 31 -11.66 14.99 0.82
N LEU A 32 -10.68 15.67 1.42
CA LEU A 32 -10.87 16.99 2.01
C LEU A 32 -11.17 18.08 0.98
N ARG A 33 -10.62 17.96 -0.24
CA ARG A 33 -10.84 18.93 -1.33
C ARG A 33 -12.08 18.63 -2.16
N ALA A 34 -12.54 17.39 -2.21
CA ALA A 34 -13.66 16.98 -3.04
C ALA A 34 -15.00 17.17 -2.30
N LYS A 35 -15.77 18.19 -2.72
CA LYS A 35 -17.19 18.34 -2.30
C LYS A 35 -18.13 17.29 -2.91
N HIS A 36 -17.69 16.55 -3.94
CA HIS A 36 -18.45 15.48 -4.59
C HIS A 36 -17.60 14.21 -4.77
N PHE A 37 -18.24 13.06 -4.59
CA PHE A 37 -17.63 11.74 -4.70
C PHE A 37 -17.08 11.52 -6.11
N SER A 38 -15.76 11.40 -6.22
CA SER A 38 -15.06 11.26 -7.51
C SER A 38 -14.65 9.82 -7.75
N ARG A 39 -14.83 9.30 -8.97
CA ARG A 39 -14.46 7.94 -9.38
C ARG A 39 -12.97 7.63 -9.14
N TYR A 40 -12.13 8.67 -9.08
CA TYR A 40 -10.71 8.56 -8.74
C TYR A 40 -10.48 8.09 -7.28
N LEU A 41 -11.34 8.46 -6.34
CA LEU A 41 -11.25 7.99 -4.94
C LEU A 41 -11.47 6.48 -4.83
N VAL A 42 -12.37 5.94 -5.66
CA VAL A 42 -12.62 4.50 -5.74
C VAL A 42 -11.39 3.76 -6.26
N GLY A 43 -10.71 4.31 -7.28
CA GLY A 43 -9.45 3.78 -7.79
C GLY A 43 -8.34 3.77 -6.74
N VAL A 44 -8.15 4.88 -6.02
CA VAL A 44 -7.17 4.99 -4.93
C VAL A 44 -7.46 4.00 -3.81
N ALA A 45 -8.74 3.86 -3.42
CA ALA A 45 -9.15 2.89 -2.41
C ALA A 45 -8.90 1.44 -2.86
N ALA A 46 -9.20 1.10 -4.11
CA ALA A 46 -8.93 -0.22 -4.65
C ALA A 46 -7.43 -0.56 -4.63
N VAL A 47 -6.56 0.38 -5.03
CA VAL A 47 -5.10 0.19 -4.99
C VAL A 47 -4.61 0.02 -3.55
N MET A 48 -5.16 0.79 -2.60
CA MET A 48 -4.83 0.60 -1.18
C MET A 48 -5.18 -0.81 -0.68
N VAL A 49 -6.36 -1.35 -1.03
CA VAL A 49 -6.76 -2.71 -0.64
C VAL A 49 -5.78 -3.75 -1.19
N VAL A 50 -5.37 -3.62 -2.45
CA VAL A 50 -4.38 -4.51 -3.07
C VAL A 50 -3.02 -4.42 -2.35
N LEU A 51 -2.57 -3.22 -2.00
CA LEU A 51 -1.30 -3.04 -1.27
C LEU A 51 -1.36 -3.64 0.15
N VAL A 52 -2.47 -3.50 0.86
CA VAL A 52 -2.68 -4.16 2.15
C VAL A 52 -2.58 -5.68 1.97
N PHE A 53 -3.25 -6.24 0.96
CA PHE A 53 -3.19 -7.67 0.68
C PHE A 53 -1.76 -8.16 0.38
N ILE A 54 -1.00 -7.41 -0.43
CA ILE A 54 0.40 -7.72 -0.74
C ILE A 54 1.26 -7.70 0.54
N LEU A 55 1.10 -6.67 1.38
CA LEU A 55 1.80 -6.56 2.66
C LEU A 55 1.49 -7.72 3.59
N SER A 56 0.20 -8.05 3.77
CA SER A 56 -0.24 -9.18 4.58
C SER A 56 0.33 -10.50 4.05
N SER A 57 0.28 -10.72 2.74
CA SER A 57 0.85 -11.90 2.09
C SER A 57 2.36 -12.03 2.34
N LEU A 58 3.10 -10.93 2.13
CA LEU A 58 4.54 -10.85 2.43
C LEU A 58 4.81 -11.20 3.91
N LEU A 59 4.02 -10.69 4.84
CA LEU A 59 4.17 -10.99 6.27
C LEU A 59 3.86 -12.46 6.60
N THR A 60 2.80 -13.04 6.01
CA THR A 60 2.35 -14.41 6.32
C THR A 60 3.19 -15.52 5.69
N ILE A 61 3.87 -15.27 4.57
CA ILE A 61 4.70 -16.27 3.85
C ILE A 61 5.95 -16.74 4.67
N HIS A 62 6.11 -16.33 5.94
CA HIS A 62 7.22 -16.71 6.81
C HIS A 62 6.84 -17.02 8.27
N GLN A 63 5.55 -17.22 8.56
CA GLN A 63 5.22 -18.13 9.66
C GLN A 63 5.47 -19.56 9.16
#